data_AF-A0A285UY32-F1
#
_entry.id   AF-A0A285UY32-F1
#
_cell.length_a   1.000
_cell.length_b   1.000
_cell.length_c   1.000
_cell.angle_alpha   90.00
_cell.angle_beta   90.00
_cell.angle_gamma   90.00
#
_symmetry.space_group_name_H-M   'P 1'
#
loop_
_entity.id
_entity.type
_entity.pdbx_description
1 polymer ?
#
loop_
_entity_poly.entity_id
_entity_poly.type
_entity_poly.pdbx_seq_one_letter_code
_entity_poly.pdbx_strand_id
1 'polypeptide(L)' 'MSDDKTIEIDGETFVLRHDGEGLQVGRRIDGDVTWLDTVADSLLPEAARAALRSGDTSDETLQTAVRGVLEAEVKRGG' A
#
# COMPACT_ATOMS: atom_id res chain seq x y z
N MET A 1 6.50 11.38 -12.08
CA MET A 1 7.31 10.72 -11.04
C MET A 1 6.32 10.23 -10.02
N SER A 2 5.97 8.94 -10.07
CA SER A 2 5.23 8.33 -8.96
C SER A 2 6.22 8.17 -7.81
N ASP A 3 5.90 8.76 -6.67
CA ASP A 3 6.79 8.77 -5.52
C ASP A 3 6.53 7.51 -4.71
N ASP A 4 7.41 6.51 -4.87
CA ASP A 4 7.35 5.29 -4.08
C ASP A 4 7.53 5.64 -2.59
N LYS A 5 6.57 5.26 -1.76
CA LYS A 5 6.60 5.48 -0.32
C LYS A 5 6.88 4.19 0.40
N THR A 6 7.57 4.28 1.52
CA THR A 6 7.87 3.12 2.35
C THR A 6 7.04 3.19 3.61
N ILE A 7 6.35 2.10 3.96
CA ILE A 7 5.55 1.98 5.17
C ILE A 7 5.96 0.73 5.94
N GLU A 8 5.93 0.80 7.26
CA GLU A 8 6.16 -0.35 8.13
C GLU A 8 4.82 -0.83 8.69
N ILE A 9 4.50 -2.10 8.48
CA ILE A 9 3.28 -2.74 8.99
C ILE A 9 3.71 -4.02 9.70
N ASP A 10 3.37 -4.13 10.98
CA ASP A 10 3.60 -5.33 11.80
C ASP A 10 5.09 -5.82 11.79
N GLY A 11 6.02 -4.87 11.67
CA GLY A 11 7.48 -5.12 11.64
C GLY A 11 8.04 -5.48 10.25
N GLU A 12 7.21 -5.49 9.21
CA GLU A 12 7.61 -5.71 7.82
C GLU A 12 7.55 -4.41 7.01
N THR A 13 8.51 -4.24 6.11
CA THR A 13 8.62 -3.05 5.26
C THR A 13 7.92 -3.28 3.91
N PHE A 14 6.96 -2.42 3.60
CA PHE A 14 6.22 -2.41 2.35
C PHE A 14 6.47 -1.13 1.56
N VAL A 15 6.28 -1.22 0.26
CA VAL A 15 6.39 -0.11 -0.69
C VAL A 15 4.99 0.19 -1.21
N LEU A 16 4.59 1.45 -1.13
CA LEU A 16 3.34 1.97 -1.63
C LEU A 16 3.61 2.82 -2.87
N ARG A 17 2.80 2.65 -3.89
CA ARG A 17 2.81 3.50 -5.08
C ARG A 17 1.39 3.94 -5.39
N HIS A 18 1.24 5.23 -5.70
CA HIS A 18 0.03 5.70 -6.35
C HIS A 18 0.27 5.74 -7.86
N ASP A 19 -0.50 4.95 -8.60
CA ASP A 19 -0.41 4.89 -10.07
C ASP A 19 -1.49 5.76 -10.75
N GLY A 20 -2.17 6.63 -9.99
CA GLY A 20 -3.28 7.44 -10.48
C GLY A 20 -4.62 6.70 -10.54
N GLU A 21 -4.61 5.38 -10.74
CA GLU A 21 -5.81 4.53 -10.75
C GLU A 21 -6.07 3.87 -9.38
N GLY A 22 -5.07 3.85 -8.50
CA GLY A 22 -5.15 3.19 -7.21
C GLY A 22 -3.87 3.19 -6.40
N LEU A 23 -3.95 2.54 -5.24
CA LEU A 23 -2.83 2.20 -4.37
C LEU A 23 -2.28 0.83 -4.73
N GLN A 24 -1.04 0.79 -5.19
CA GLN A 24 -0.24 -0.43 -5.29
C GLN A 24 0.51 -0.69 -3.99
N VAL A 25 0.43 -1.92 -3.50
CA VAL A 25 1.19 -2.40 -2.35
C VAL A 25 2.21 -3.42 -2.84
N GLY A 26 3.47 -3.19 -2.54
CA GLY A 26 4.58 -4.07 -2.85
C GLY A 26 5.42 -4.37 -1.63
N ARG A 27 6.24 -5.41 -1.73
CA ARG A 27 7.24 -5.79 -0.74
C ARG A 27 8.62 -5.66 -1.33
N ARG A 28 9.58 -5.19 -0.53
CA ARG A 28 10.98 -5.14 -0.97
C ARG A 28 11.67 -6.47 -0.67
N ILE A 29 12.20 -7.12 -1.71
CA ILE A 29 12.91 -8.40 -1.63
C ILE A 29 14.20 -8.25 -2.43
N ASP A 30 15.35 -8.48 -1.79
CA ASP A 30 16.70 -8.41 -2.39
C ASP A 30 17.01 -7.07 -3.11
N GLY A 31 16.38 -5.98 -2.69
CA GLY A 31 16.56 -4.66 -3.30
C GLY A 31 15.53 -4.31 -4.37
N ASP A 32 14.80 -5.28 -4.89
CA ASP A 32 13.70 -5.15 -5.84
C ASP A 32 12.32 -5.06 -5.16
N VAL A 33 11.35 -4.45 -5.84
CA VAL A 33 9.96 -4.34 -5.35
C VAL A 33 9.10 -5.37 -6.07
N THR A 34 8.56 -6.32 -5.31
CA THR A 34 7.53 -7.25 -5.78
C THR A 34 6.17 -6.68 -5.44
N TRP A 35 5.38 -6.31 -6.44
CA TRP A 35 4.01 -5.82 -6.25
C TRP A 35 3.08 -6.97 -5.91
N LEU A 36 2.36 -6.84 -4.80
CA LEU A 36 1.45 -7.85 -4.27
C LEU A 36 0.05 -7.68 -4.87
N ASP A 37 -0.56 -6.51 -4.63
CA ASP A 37 -1.89 -6.19 -5.15
C ASP A 37 -2.06 -4.69 -5.38
N THR A 38 -3.15 -4.34 -6.08
CA THR A 38 -3.58 -2.97 -6.35
C THR A 38 -5.02 -2.75 -5.86
N VAL A 39 -5.21 -1.73 -5.03
CA VAL A 39 -6.53 -1.27 -4.59
C VAL A 39 -6.93 -0.07 -5.42
N ALA A 40 -8.05 -0.19 -6.14
CA ALA A 40 -8.62 0.94 -6.88
C ALA A 40 -8.95 2.11 -5.93
N ASP A 41 -8.69 3.35 -6.37
CA ASP A 41 -8.96 4.54 -5.56
C ASP A 41 -10.42 4.60 -5.09
N SER A 42 -11.37 4.14 -5.90
CA SER A 42 -12.79 4.07 -5.55
C SER A 42 -13.09 3.22 -4.31
N LEU A 43 -12.25 2.24 -4.00
CA LEU A 43 -12.38 1.36 -2.84
C LEU A 43 -11.67 1.90 -1.59
N LEU A 44 -10.73 2.84 -1.77
CA LEU A 44 -10.02 3.46 -0.66
C LEU A 44 -10.92 4.49 0.04
N PRO A 45 -10.87 4.59 1.38
CA PRO A 45 -11.43 5.71 2.11
C PRO A 45 -10.80 7.04 1.68
N GLU A 46 -11.55 8.14 1.78
CA GLU A 46 -11.06 9.47 1.39
C GLU A 46 -9.79 9.87 2.15
N ALA A 47 -9.73 9.59 3.46
CA ALA A 47 -8.57 9.83 4.30
C ALA A 47 -7.33 9.05 3.81
N ALA A 48 -7.48 7.76 3.47
CA ALA A 48 -6.39 6.96 2.93
C ALA A 48 -5.87 7.51 1.59
N ARG A 49 -6.77 7.97 0.70
CA ARG A 49 -6.36 8.63 -0.55
C ARG A 49 -5.62 9.94 -0.31
N ALA A 50 -6.08 10.74 0.67
CA ALA A 50 -5.44 11.99 1.04
C ALA A 50 -4.04 11.74 1.63
N ALA A 51 -3.92 10.77 2.54
CA ALA A 51 -2.66 10.34 3.12
C ALA A 51 -1.69 9.83 2.04
N LEU A 52 -2.16 8.98 1.12
CA LEU A 52 -1.35 8.49 0.00
C LEU A 52 -0.83 9.62 -0.89
N ARG A 53 -1.70 10.58 -1.27
CA ARG A 53 -1.29 11.75 -2.07
C ARG A 53 -0.33 12.67 -1.33
N SER A 54 -0.49 12.81 -0.02
CA SER A 54 0.40 13.62 0.83
C SER A 54 1.69 12.89 1.21
N GLY A 55 1.76 11.57 0.98
CA GLY A 55 2.86 10.73 1.46
C GLY A 55 2.85 10.48 2.98
N ASP A 56 1.70 10.66 3.64
CA ASP A 56 1.56 10.40 5.08
C ASP A 56 1.36 8.90 5.35
N THR A 57 2.48 8.17 5.44
CA THR A 57 2.49 6.73 5.75
C THR A 57 2.19 6.42 7.22
N SER A 58 2.03 7.45 8.06
CA SER A 58 1.67 7.28 9.47
C SER A 58 0.15 7.31 9.68
N ASP A 59 -0.64 7.64 8.65
CA ASP A 59 -2.08 7.68 8.72
C ASP A 59 -2.68 6.28 8.98
N GLU A 60 -3.50 6.17 10.02
CA GLU A 60 -4.10 4.90 10.44
C GLU A 60 -5.07 4.34 9.38
N THR A 61 -5.72 5.20 8.61
CA THR A 61 -6.65 4.79 7.55
C THR A 61 -5.87 4.16 6.38
N LEU A 62 -4.73 4.76 6.02
CA LEU A 62 -3.83 4.21 5.02
C LEU A 62 -3.24 2.87 5.49
N GLN A 63 -2.77 2.79 6.74
CA GLN A 63 -2.26 1.53 7.31
C GLN A 63 -3.32 0.42 7.30
N THR A 64 -4.57 0.77 7.64
CA THR A 64 -5.70 -0.18 7.61
C THR A 64 -6.00 -0.67 6.19
N ALA A 65 -5.98 0.23 5.20
CA ALA A 65 -6.18 -0.14 3.80
C ALA A 65 -5.07 -1.10 3.31
N VAL A 66 -3.81 -0.83 3.67
CA VAL A 66 -2.67 -1.71 3.35
C VAL A 66 -2.82 -3.07 4.03
N ARG A 67 -3.21 -3.13 5.31
CA ARG A 67 -3.47 -4.40 6.01
C ARG A 67 -4.55 -5.24 5.30
N GLY A 68 -5.64 -4.62 4.85
CA GLY A 68 -6.68 -5.31 4.09
C GLY A 68 -6.16 -5.94 2.79
N VAL A 69 -5.18 -5.32 2.13
CA VAL A 69 -4.49 -5.90 0.96
C VAL A 69 -3.66 -7.11 1.34
N LEU A 70 -2.87 -7.00 2.41
CA LEU A 70 -2.03 -8.09 2.89
C LEU A 70 -2.86 -9.30 3.30
N GLU A 71 -3.99 -9.09 3.98
CA GLU A 71 -4.93 -10.16 4.32
C GLU A 71 -5.54 -10.84 3.08
N ALA A 72 -5.87 -10.04 2.04
CA ALA A 72 -6.37 -10.58 0.78
C ALA A 72 -5.32 -11.40 0.03
N GLU A 73 -4.05 -10.98 0.04
CA GLU A 73 -2.93 -11.69 -0.55
C GLU A 73 -2.69 -13.03 0.14
N VAL A 74 -2.63 -13.04 1.49
CA VAL A 74 -2.50 -14.28 2.28
C VAL A 74 -3.61 -15.27 1.97
N LYS A 75 -4.84 -14.78 1.75
CA LYS A 75 -5.97 -15.64 1.37
C LYS A 75 -5.87 -16.20 -0.05
N ARG A 76 -5.15 -15.54 -0.96
CA ARG A 76 -4.95 -15.99 -2.35
C ARG A 76 -3.72 -16.91 -2.52
N GLY A 77 -2.71 -16.76 -1.67
CA GLY A 77 -1.41 -17.43 -1.81
C GLY A 77 -1.03 -18.43 -0.71
N GLY A 78 -2.00 -18.99 0.01
CA GLY A 78 -1.78 -20.05 1.01
C GLY A 78 -1.43 -21.41 0.41
#